data_AF-A0A661Q753-F1
#
_entry.id   AF-A0A661Q753-F1
#
_cell.length_a   1.000
_cell.length_b   1.000
_cell.length_c   1.000
_cell.angle_alpha   90.00
_cell.angle_beta   90.00
_cell.angle_gamma   90.00
#
_symmetry.space_group_name_H-M   'P 1'
#
loop_
_entity.id
_entity.type
_entity.pdbx_description
1 polymer ?
#
loop_
_entity_poly.entity_id
_entity_poly.type
_entity_poly.pdbx_seq_one_letter_code
_entity_poly.pdbx_strand_id
1 'polypeptide(L)'
;MTFAPDGLYACCVLHHGDRGWPKICDFKGGPLPVEKIKEAREKIVQMNQSQQFENCRLCTFLKKKSWGKSDYLVDVINLSHSTHCNLKCSYCYLQLSKTGKHWWDTAEILRSGETPYQLVPTFRAMIADGLLAPEAVINWGGGEPLLLKEFDALFGLTVDYGNYSTVATNGTIFSETLAQGLRIGRADIVCSVDAGRAEAYLKIKERDYLERVWSNLAAYAEYGLVTAKYIFIPQNSSKKELLAFFNRANAAGVKNIVCDVDAFSSEYGKNLVSLISLARNEAEKLGLNLSVGGCGVASFPENELGRKSKGGFLSSFQIKRKLAFLKESFKLRLSGELELQGGKTNPEWQSGIKDETAFWEAWIKGKGLEWSDDFLFRAASGTELQGYITELLPEKDIGSDVQILDVGSGPLTRIGKCWDGRQITICPIDIEAVFFDQILQEYDIVPPVKTVAGEVEHLSELFAVDFFDLVFAENLLH
;
A
#
# COMPACT_ATOMS: atom_id res chain seq x y z
N MET A 1 8.86 -8.68 13.23
CA MET A 1 10.16 -9.35 13.51
C MET A 1 10.70 -9.90 12.20
N THR A 2 12.00 -9.88 12.00
CA THR A 2 12.63 -10.30 10.74
C THR A 2 13.72 -11.33 11.02
N PHE A 3 13.67 -12.45 10.31
CA PHE A 3 14.74 -13.44 10.26
C PHE A 3 15.68 -13.08 9.11
N ALA A 4 16.92 -12.77 9.44
CA ALA A 4 17.99 -12.41 8.50
C ALA A 4 19.12 -13.46 8.54
N PRO A 5 20.09 -13.42 7.61
CA PRO A 5 21.13 -14.45 7.52
C PRO A 5 21.97 -14.62 8.80
N ASP A 6 22.18 -13.55 9.55
CA ASP A 6 23.02 -13.51 10.76
C ASP A 6 22.23 -13.39 12.07
N GLY A 7 20.93 -13.05 12.02
CA GLY A 7 20.16 -12.97 13.24
C GLY A 7 18.73 -12.49 13.11
N LEU A 8 18.22 -12.02 14.25
CA LEU A 8 16.89 -11.45 14.40
C LEU A 8 16.95 -9.93 14.35
N TYR A 9 15.99 -9.34 13.66
CA TYR A 9 15.86 -7.90 13.48
C TYR A 9 14.44 -7.45 13.82
N ALA A 10 14.26 -6.22 14.32
CA ALA A 10 12.93 -5.73 14.67
C ALA A 10 12.12 -5.31 13.43
N CYS A 11 12.79 -4.91 12.34
CA CYS A 11 12.21 -4.46 11.09
C CYS A 11 13.07 -4.90 9.89
N CYS A 12 12.48 -4.98 8.69
CA CYS A 12 13.17 -5.28 7.41
C CYS A 12 13.17 -4.09 6.43
N VAL A 13 12.65 -2.94 6.83
CA VAL A 13 12.62 -1.75 5.97
C VAL A 13 14.04 -1.21 5.86
N LEU A 14 14.50 -1.06 4.62
CA LEU A 14 15.64 -0.22 4.29
C LEU A 14 15.13 1.17 3.98
N HIS A 15 15.88 2.21 4.34
CA HIS A 15 15.63 3.56 3.86
C HIS A 15 16.91 4.40 3.89
N HIS A 16 16.97 5.43 3.04
CA HIS A 16 18.07 6.40 3.03
C HIS A 16 19.46 5.73 2.93
N GLY A 17 19.62 4.81 1.98
CA GLY A 17 20.89 4.10 1.74
C GLY A 17 21.03 2.85 2.61
N ASP A 18 21.40 3.00 3.88
CA ASP A 18 21.75 1.89 4.77
C ASP A 18 21.08 1.92 6.16
N ARG A 19 20.17 2.87 6.38
CA ARG A 19 19.34 2.89 7.59
C ARG A 19 18.23 1.85 7.53
N GLY A 20 17.57 1.65 8.67
CA GLY A 20 16.64 0.56 8.89
C GLY A 20 17.31 -0.64 9.54
N TRP A 21 16.68 -1.82 9.43
CA TRP A 21 17.21 -3.08 9.96
C TRP A 21 17.81 -2.99 11.37
N PRO A 22 17.03 -2.58 12.38
CA PRO A 22 17.45 -2.57 13.78
C PRO A 22 17.68 -4.02 14.27
N LYS A 23 18.95 -4.39 14.50
CA LYS A 23 19.32 -5.73 14.97
C LYS A 23 18.85 -5.95 16.41
N ILE A 24 18.29 -7.14 16.67
CA ILE A 24 17.90 -7.60 18.01
C ILE A 24 19.05 -8.41 18.61
N CYS A 25 19.42 -9.52 17.96
CA CYS A 25 20.50 -10.40 18.39
C CYS A 25 20.93 -11.34 17.27
N ASP A 26 22.09 -11.96 17.42
CA ASP A 26 22.50 -13.08 16.57
C ASP A 26 21.55 -14.26 16.76
N PHE A 27 21.27 -14.98 15.69
CA PHE A 27 20.37 -16.12 15.68
C PHE A 27 20.67 -17.02 14.47
N LYS A 28 20.69 -18.33 14.70
CA LYS A 28 21.02 -19.36 13.69
C LYS A 28 20.06 -20.56 13.78
N GLY A 29 18.81 -20.31 14.16
CA GLY A 29 17.78 -21.34 14.37
C GLY A 29 17.67 -21.80 15.82
N GLY A 30 16.63 -22.60 16.10
CA GLY A 30 16.28 -23.08 17.44
C GLY A 30 15.19 -22.24 18.13
N PRO A 31 14.97 -22.43 19.44
CA PRO A 31 13.99 -21.65 20.21
C PRO A 31 14.30 -20.14 20.17
N LEU A 32 13.27 -19.30 20.16
CA LEU A 32 13.45 -17.86 20.15
C LEU A 32 14.04 -17.36 21.49
N PRO A 33 15.01 -16.42 21.46
CA PRO A 33 15.51 -15.77 22.67
C PRO A 33 14.53 -14.68 23.14
N VAL A 34 13.40 -15.10 23.74
CA VAL A 34 12.26 -14.24 24.07
C VAL A 34 12.64 -12.99 24.86
N GLU A 35 13.44 -13.13 25.92
CA GLU A 35 13.81 -11.99 26.77
C GLU A 35 14.69 -10.98 26.01
N LYS A 36 15.66 -11.44 25.21
CA LYS A 36 16.47 -10.55 24.35
C LYS A 36 15.60 -9.80 23.34
N ILE A 37 14.58 -10.46 22.79
CA ILE A 37 13.63 -9.83 21.87
C ILE A 37 12.84 -8.72 22.57
N LYS A 38 12.33 -8.97 23.78
CA LYS A 38 11.58 -7.98 24.57
C LYS A 38 12.47 -6.78 24.94
N GLU A 39 13.65 -7.03 25.50
CA GLU A 39 14.63 -6.00 25.90
C GLU A 39 15.02 -5.10 24.71
N ALA A 40 15.35 -5.70 23.56
CA ALA A 40 15.73 -4.94 22.38
C ALA A 40 14.58 -4.07 21.85
N ARG A 41 13.35 -4.60 21.84
CA ARG A 41 12.16 -3.85 21.42
C ARG A 41 11.87 -2.70 22.36
N GLU A 42 11.91 -2.93 23.67
CA GLU A 42 11.70 -1.89 24.66
C GLU A 42 12.74 -0.76 24.50
N LYS A 43 14.01 -1.12 24.34
CA LYS A 43 15.07 -0.14 24.06
C LYS A 43 14.79 0.68 22.79
N ILE A 44 14.42 0.04 21.68
CA ILE A 44 14.09 0.73 20.42
C ILE A 44 12.90 1.68 20.62
N VAL A 45 11.86 1.25 21.35
CA VAL A 45 10.69 2.09 21.65
C VAL A 45 11.08 3.30 22.50
N GLN A 46 11.79 3.10 23.60
CA GLN A 46 12.25 4.18 24.47
C GLN A 46 13.14 5.18 23.73
N MET A 47 14.07 4.70 22.89
CA MET A 47 14.91 5.56 22.06
C MET A 47 14.08 6.36 21.04
N ASN A 48 13.11 5.73 20.38
CA ASN A 48 12.21 6.43 19.45
C ASN A 48 11.29 7.46 20.13
N GLN A 49 10.95 7.27 21.39
CA GLN A 49 10.15 8.22 22.17
C GLN A 49 10.96 9.41 22.70
N SER A 50 12.28 9.27 22.83
CA SER A 50 13.16 10.29 23.45
C SER A 50 14.02 11.05 22.45
N GLN A 51 14.84 10.33 21.67
CA GLN A 51 15.91 10.92 20.86
C GLN A 51 16.00 10.35 19.43
N GLN A 52 14.94 9.67 18.96
CA GLN A 52 14.84 8.93 17.70
C GLN A 52 15.96 7.89 17.50
N PHE A 53 15.61 6.61 17.43
CA PHE A 53 16.59 5.55 17.20
C PHE A 53 17.25 5.75 15.82
N GLU A 54 18.59 5.68 15.74
CA GLU A 54 19.33 6.04 14.51
C GLU A 54 18.86 5.25 13.28
N ASN A 55 18.65 3.93 13.43
CA ASN A 55 18.14 3.09 12.36
C ASN A 55 16.70 3.43 11.94
N CYS A 56 15.93 4.16 12.74
CA CYS A 56 14.55 4.54 12.44
C CYS A 56 14.41 6.02 12.04
N ARG A 57 15.48 6.80 12.11
CA ARG A 57 15.47 8.25 11.89
C ARG A 57 15.06 8.58 10.45
N LEU A 58 14.03 9.42 10.29
CA LEU A 58 13.38 9.77 9.01
C LEU A 58 12.67 8.61 8.30
N CYS A 59 12.44 7.48 9.00
CA CYS A 59 11.65 6.39 8.43
C CYS A 59 10.19 6.81 8.30
N THR A 60 9.60 6.63 7.11
CA THR A 60 8.18 6.91 6.83
C THR A 60 7.22 6.04 7.66
N PHE A 61 7.69 4.89 8.15
CA PHE A 61 6.93 4.01 9.03
C PHE A 61 7.05 4.39 10.51
N LEU A 62 7.97 5.28 10.88
CA LEU A 62 8.06 5.82 12.23
C LEU A 62 6.95 6.86 12.42
N LYS A 63 5.92 6.50 13.17
CA LYS A 63 4.76 7.37 13.44
C LYS A 63 4.46 7.44 14.93
N LYS A 64 3.79 8.51 15.35
CA LYS A 64 3.19 8.62 16.68
C LYS A 64 1.80 7.98 16.63
N LYS A 65 1.53 7.04 17.53
CA LYS A 65 0.23 6.36 17.66
C LYS A 65 0.10 5.82 19.10
N SER A 66 -0.99 5.16 19.44
CA SER A 66 -1.08 4.30 20.61
C SER A 66 -1.22 2.85 20.16
N TRP A 67 -0.44 1.95 20.76
CA TRP A 67 -0.43 0.53 20.43
C TRP A 67 -1.10 -0.20 21.58
N GLY A 68 -2.06 -1.06 21.26
CA GLY A 68 -2.67 -1.95 22.25
C GLY A 68 -1.65 -2.95 22.78
N LYS A 69 -2.00 -3.61 23.89
CA LYS A 69 -1.29 -4.82 24.32
C LYS A 69 -1.58 -5.95 23.33
N SER A 70 -0.54 -6.71 23.00
CA SER A 70 -0.68 -7.97 22.26
C SER A 70 -0.45 -9.12 23.24
N ASP A 71 -1.28 -10.16 23.14
CA ASP A 71 -1.11 -11.40 23.91
C ASP A 71 0.02 -12.26 23.35
N TYR A 72 0.50 -11.94 22.14
CA TYR A 72 1.53 -12.69 21.43
C TYR A 72 2.84 -11.91 21.32
N LEU A 73 3.96 -12.64 21.29
CA LEU A 73 5.26 -12.04 21.06
C LEU A 73 5.39 -11.49 19.63
N VAL A 74 4.78 -12.14 18.64
CA VAL A 74 4.94 -11.77 17.23
C VAL A 74 3.62 -11.94 16.47
N ASP A 75 3.24 -10.89 15.74
CA ASP A 75 2.08 -10.81 14.85
C ASP A 75 2.49 -10.50 13.38
N VAL A 76 3.73 -10.08 13.16
CA VAL A 76 4.30 -9.86 11.82
C VAL A 76 5.70 -10.45 11.75
N ILE A 77 5.92 -11.34 10.79
CA ILE A 77 7.22 -11.97 10.52
C ILE A 77 7.66 -11.64 9.09
N ASN A 78 8.94 -11.31 8.93
CA ASN A 78 9.60 -11.26 7.63
C ASN A 78 10.68 -12.34 7.57
N LEU A 79 10.67 -13.15 6.52
CA LEU A 79 11.63 -14.21 6.26
C LEU A 79 12.56 -13.76 5.14
N SER A 80 13.77 -13.33 5.50
CA SER A 80 14.81 -12.86 4.56
C SER A 80 16.18 -13.47 4.90
N HIS A 81 16.18 -14.67 5.48
CA HIS A 81 17.38 -15.32 6.02
C HIS A 81 18.21 -16.06 4.97
N SER A 82 17.66 -16.28 3.78
CA SER A 82 18.38 -16.79 2.61
C SER A 82 18.74 -15.68 1.63
N THR A 83 19.92 -15.79 1.03
CA THR A 83 20.38 -14.95 -0.08
C THR A 83 20.43 -15.73 -1.40
N HIS A 84 20.07 -17.02 -1.39
CA HIS A 84 20.12 -17.88 -2.56
C HIS A 84 19.02 -17.51 -3.56
N CYS A 85 19.41 -17.21 -4.80
CA CYS A 85 18.50 -16.84 -5.88
C CYS A 85 19.03 -17.35 -7.22
N ASN A 86 18.13 -17.73 -8.13
CA ASN A 86 18.45 -18.19 -9.48
C ASN A 86 18.46 -17.06 -10.53
N LEU A 87 18.30 -15.80 -10.12
CA LEU A 87 18.42 -14.60 -10.94
C LEU A 87 19.50 -13.65 -10.39
N LYS A 88 19.96 -12.73 -11.24
CA LYS A 88 20.94 -11.69 -10.85
C LYS A 88 20.39 -10.31 -11.25
N CYS A 89 19.35 -9.87 -10.55
CA CYS A 89 18.66 -8.65 -10.94
C CYS A 89 19.58 -7.43 -10.80
N SER A 90 19.61 -6.54 -11.78
CA SER A 90 20.50 -5.37 -11.82
C SER A 90 20.31 -4.39 -10.66
N TYR A 91 19.12 -4.39 -10.05
CA TYR A 91 18.74 -3.55 -8.90
C TYR A 91 18.81 -4.32 -7.56
N CYS A 92 19.17 -5.61 -7.58
CA CYS A 92 19.18 -6.41 -6.35
C CYS A 92 20.37 -6.03 -5.48
N TYR A 93 20.12 -5.74 -4.20
CA TYR A 93 21.15 -5.41 -3.22
C TYR A 93 22.21 -6.51 -3.02
N LEU A 94 21.84 -7.76 -3.29
CA LEU A 94 22.78 -8.89 -3.29
C LEU A 94 23.75 -8.85 -4.48
N GLN A 95 23.45 -8.08 -5.54
CA GLN A 95 24.33 -7.89 -6.70
C GLN A 95 25.11 -6.56 -6.66
N LEU A 96 24.73 -5.60 -5.82
CA LEU A 96 25.48 -4.36 -5.62
C LEU A 96 26.91 -4.63 -5.15
N SER A 97 27.83 -3.72 -5.49
CA SER A 97 29.24 -3.76 -5.12
C SER A 97 29.43 -4.04 -3.62
N LYS A 98 30.20 -5.08 -3.30
CA LYS A 98 30.48 -5.49 -1.92
C LYS A 98 31.62 -4.66 -1.36
N THR A 99 31.26 -3.60 -0.66
CA THR A 99 32.21 -2.69 -0.01
C THR A 99 32.58 -3.16 1.40
N GLY A 100 31.76 -4.02 1.99
CA GLY A 100 31.87 -4.46 3.39
C GLY A 100 31.48 -3.37 4.40
N LYS A 101 30.97 -2.23 3.92
CA LYS A 101 30.55 -1.10 4.75
C LYS A 101 29.08 -1.17 5.14
N HIS A 102 28.28 -1.96 4.43
CA HIS A 102 26.87 -2.11 4.69
C HIS A 102 26.60 -3.34 5.52
N TRP A 103 25.56 -3.28 6.35
CA TRP A 103 25.23 -4.42 7.21
C TRP A 103 24.86 -5.67 6.39
N TRP A 104 24.49 -5.58 5.12
CA TRP A 104 24.10 -6.72 4.28
C TRP A 104 25.17 -7.22 3.31
N ASP A 105 26.30 -6.52 3.18
CA ASP A 105 27.30 -6.77 2.13
C ASP A 105 28.61 -7.37 2.65
N THR A 106 28.66 -7.79 3.92
CA THR A 106 29.81 -8.48 4.51
C THR A 106 29.91 -9.92 4.03
N ALA A 107 31.14 -10.43 3.89
CA ALA A 107 31.39 -11.81 3.46
C ALA A 107 30.79 -12.86 4.42
N GLU A 108 30.65 -12.54 5.70
CA GLU A 108 29.99 -13.42 6.68
C GLU A 108 28.49 -13.55 6.43
N ILE A 109 27.82 -12.43 6.13
CA ILE A 109 26.37 -12.40 5.93
C ILE A 109 25.99 -13.05 4.61
N LEU A 110 26.77 -12.79 3.56
CA LEU A 110 26.57 -13.45 2.26
C LEU A 110 26.69 -14.97 2.38
N ARG A 111 27.76 -15.48 3.01
CA ARG A 111 27.95 -16.93 3.24
C ARG A 111 26.85 -17.54 4.12
N SER A 112 26.44 -16.81 5.16
CA SER A 112 25.35 -17.26 6.03
C SER A 112 24.04 -17.37 5.27
N GLY A 113 23.78 -16.47 4.32
CA GLY A 113 22.56 -16.49 3.51
C GLY A 113 22.56 -17.56 2.42
N GLU A 114 23.74 -18.02 1.97
CA GLU A 114 23.86 -19.16 1.04
C GLU A 114 23.53 -20.49 1.72
N THR A 115 23.70 -20.55 3.05
CA THR A 115 23.42 -21.72 3.89
C THR A 115 22.43 -21.37 5.01
N PRO A 116 21.18 -21.03 4.65
CA PRO A 116 20.19 -20.58 5.62
C PRO A 116 19.94 -21.63 6.70
N TYR A 117 19.79 -21.17 7.95
CA TYR A 117 19.39 -22.02 9.07
C TYR A 117 17.92 -22.43 8.95
N GLN A 118 17.56 -23.56 9.55
CA GLN A 118 16.20 -24.08 9.52
C GLN A 118 15.28 -23.32 10.48
N LEU A 119 14.06 -23.07 10.02
CA LEU A 119 13.01 -22.36 10.73
C LEU A 119 11.82 -23.24 11.08
N VAL A 120 11.63 -24.40 10.44
CA VAL A 120 10.53 -25.31 10.82
C VAL A 120 10.54 -25.65 12.33
N PRO A 121 11.69 -26.01 12.96
CA PRO A 121 11.72 -26.26 14.41
C PRO A 121 11.39 -25.00 15.23
N THR A 122 11.86 -23.84 14.79
CA THR A 122 11.61 -22.55 15.45
C THR A 122 10.12 -22.22 15.44
N PHE A 123 9.45 -22.34 14.29
CA PHE A 123 8.01 -22.06 14.18
C PHE A 123 7.15 -23.05 14.96
N ARG A 124 7.52 -24.34 15.00
CA ARG A 124 6.84 -25.32 15.86
C ARG A 124 6.91 -24.92 17.33
N ALA A 125 8.08 -24.49 17.80
CA ALA A 125 8.24 -23.99 19.16
C ALA A 125 7.42 -22.72 19.40
N MET A 126 7.46 -21.75 18.48
CA MET A 126 6.68 -20.51 18.59
C MET A 126 5.17 -20.77 18.70
N ILE A 127 4.65 -21.74 17.96
CA ILE A 127 3.23 -22.14 18.03
C ILE A 127 2.93 -22.83 19.36
N ALA A 128 3.75 -23.83 19.74
CA ALA A 128 3.56 -24.59 20.97
C ALA A 128 3.62 -23.70 22.23
N ASP A 129 4.50 -22.71 22.24
CA ASP A 129 4.73 -21.79 23.35
C ASP A 129 3.78 -20.57 23.33
N GLY A 130 2.85 -20.50 22.37
CA GLY A 130 1.90 -19.37 22.25
C GLY A 130 2.57 -18.03 21.91
N LEU A 131 3.73 -18.05 21.25
CA LEU A 131 4.49 -16.83 20.91
C LEU A 131 4.03 -16.18 19.60
N LEU A 132 3.49 -16.98 18.67
CA LEU A 132 3.04 -16.53 17.35
C LEU A 132 1.52 -16.33 17.35
N ALA A 133 1.06 -15.15 16.95
CA ALA A 133 -0.36 -14.90 16.77
C ALA A 133 -0.94 -15.82 15.66
N PRO A 134 -2.11 -16.46 15.86
CA PRO A 134 -2.76 -17.26 14.82
C PRO A 134 -3.01 -16.48 13.52
N GLU A 135 -3.36 -15.21 13.64
CA GLU A 135 -3.61 -14.28 12.54
C GLU A 135 -2.34 -13.53 12.05
N ALA A 136 -1.15 -13.98 12.47
CA ALA A 136 0.09 -13.33 12.07
C ALA A 136 0.28 -13.30 10.55
N VAL A 137 0.92 -12.24 10.07
CA VAL A 137 1.31 -12.08 8.68
C VAL A 137 2.77 -12.51 8.50
N ILE A 138 3.01 -13.42 7.55
CA ILE A 138 4.33 -13.93 7.20
C ILE A 138 4.72 -13.42 5.82
N ASN A 139 5.72 -12.55 5.76
CA ASN A 139 6.26 -12.03 4.52
C ASN A 139 7.49 -12.83 4.10
N TRP A 140 7.49 -13.39 2.91
CA TRP A 140 8.58 -14.21 2.38
C TRP A 140 9.40 -13.40 1.38
N GLY A 141 10.71 -13.31 1.57
CA GLY A 141 11.63 -12.59 0.70
C GLY A 141 13.09 -13.00 0.90
N GLY A 142 14.01 -12.04 0.76
CA GLY A 142 15.45 -12.30 0.74
C GLY A 142 15.93 -12.69 -0.67
N GLY A 143 16.45 -13.91 -0.82
CA GLY A 143 16.70 -14.54 -2.11
C GLY A 143 15.41 -14.92 -2.84
N GLU A 144 15.37 -16.09 -3.48
CA GLU A 144 14.13 -16.67 -4.01
C GLU A 144 13.53 -17.62 -2.97
N PRO A 145 12.37 -17.29 -2.34
CA PRO A 145 11.77 -18.13 -1.31
C PRO A 145 11.51 -19.57 -1.76
N LEU A 146 11.10 -19.76 -3.02
CA LEU A 146 10.78 -21.09 -3.56
C LEU A 146 12.01 -21.99 -3.79
N LEU A 147 13.23 -21.48 -3.59
CA LEU A 147 14.45 -22.30 -3.57
C LEU A 147 14.83 -22.78 -2.16
N LEU A 148 14.15 -22.30 -1.11
CA LEU A 148 14.38 -22.79 0.25
C LEU A 148 13.99 -24.26 0.33
N LYS A 149 14.93 -25.11 0.79
CA LYS A 149 14.69 -26.56 0.93
C LYS A 149 13.48 -26.90 1.80
N GLU A 150 13.18 -26.06 2.78
CA GLU A 150 12.06 -26.24 3.71
C GLU A 150 10.85 -25.36 3.38
N PHE A 151 10.80 -24.70 2.21
CA PHE A 151 9.72 -23.77 1.85
C PHE A 151 8.34 -24.43 2.06
N ASP A 152 8.08 -25.56 1.41
CA ASP A 152 6.77 -26.22 1.47
C ASP A 152 6.41 -26.66 2.89
N ALA A 153 7.39 -27.16 3.65
CA ALA A 153 7.19 -27.62 5.03
C ALA A 153 6.89 -26.46 5.98
N LEU A 154 7.61 -25.34 5.87
CA LEU A 154 7.41 -24.16 6.69
C LEU A 154 6.15 -23.40 6.29
N PHE A 155 5.91 -23.23 4.99
CA PHE A 155 4.72 -22.58 4.47
C PHE A 155 3.46 -23.34 4.88
N GLY A 156 3.43 -24.67 4.66
CA GLY A 156 2.33 -25.53 5.11
C GLY A 156 2.07 -25.42 6.61
N LEU A 157 3.13 -25.48 7.44
CA LEU A 157 3.01 -25.29 8.89
C LEU A 157 2.36 -23.96 9.26
N THR A 158 2.76 -22.84 8.62
CA THR A 158 2.18 -21.52 8.91
C THR A 158 0.73 -21.40 8.44
N VAL A 159 0.40 -21.99 7.29
CA VAL A 159 -0.96 -21.99 6.74
C VAL A 159 -1.90 -22.83 7.62
N ASP A 160 -1.47 -24.02 8.03
CA ASP A 160 -2.23 -24.92 8.90
C ASP A 160 -2.51 -24.30 10.27
N TYR A 161 -1.57 -23.48 10.79
CA TYR A 161 -1.76 -22.72 12.02
C TYR A 161 -2.76 -21.56 11.87
N GLY A 162 -3.05 -21.14 10.64
CA GLY A 162 -3.99 -20.06 10.33
C GLY A 162 -3.33 -18.73 9.98
N ASN A 163 -2.01 -18.69 9.78
CA ASN A 163 -1.32 -17.48 9.35
C ASN A 163 -1.64 -17.13 7.90
N TYR A 164 -1.42 -15.87 7.56
CA TYR A 164 -1.51 -15.37 6.20
C TYR A 164 -0.11 -15.08 5.64
N SER A 165 0.18 -15.52 4.42
CA SER A 165 1.50 -15.38 3.80
C SER A 165 1.52 -14.49 2.56
N THR A 166 2.35 -13.47 2.54
CA THR A 166 2.67 -12.71 1.32
C THR A 166 4.01 -13.17 0.78
N VAL A 167 4.04 -13.75 -0.43
CA VAL A 167 5.25 -14.34 -1.02
C VAL A 167 5.83 -13.47 -2.13
N ALA A 168 6.98 -12.84 -1.86
CA ALA A 168 7.75 -12.11 -2.85
C ALA A 168 8.66 -13.08 -3.64
N THR A 169 8.14 -13.64 -4.73
CA THR A 169 8.86 -14.58 -5.62
C THR A 169 9.29 -13.90 -6.92
N ASN A 170 10.30 -14.44 -7.59
CA ASN A 170 10.69 -14.04 -8.94
C ASN A 170 9.89 -14.77 -10.04
N GLY A 171 8.97 -15.68 -9.67
CA GLY A 171 8.03 -16.34 -10.56
C GLY A 171 8.61 -17.44 -11.43
N THR A 172 9.89 -17.79 -11.28
CA THR A 172 10.56 -18.81 -12.13
C THR A 172 10.21 -20.25 -11.76
N ILE A 173 9.65 -20.47 -10.55
CA ILE A 173 9.28 -21.78 -10.00
C ILE A 173 7.78 -21.77 -9.70
N PHE A 174 7.11 -22.87 -10.05
CA PHE A 174 5.75 -23.14 -9.63
C PHE A 174 5.78 -24.08 -8.40
N SER A 175 5.10 -23.69 -7.32
CA SER A 175 4.90 -24.47 -6.11
C SER A 175 3.42 -24.77 -5.95
N GLU A 176 3.07 -26.06 -5.96
CA GLU A 176 1.71 -26.51 -5.71
C GLU A 176 1.24 -26.09 -4.31
N THR A 177 2.12 -26.18 -3.30
CA THR A 177 1.81 -25.78 -1.93
C THR A 177 1.40 -24.31 -1.85
N LEU A 178 2.16 -23.42 -2.50
CA LEU A 178 1.81 -22.00 -2.58
C LEU A 178 0.49 -21.79 -3.31
N ALA A 179 0.28 -22.48 -4.43
CA ALA A 179 -0.97 -22.40 -5.19
C ALA A 179 -2.18 -22.79 -4.32
N GLN A 180 -2.08 -23.86 -3.54
CA GLN A 180 -3.14 -24.25 -2.60
C GLN A 180 -3.38 -23.19 -1.51
N GLY A 181 -2.31 -22.56 -1.00
CA GLY A 181 -2.42 -21.44 -0.06
C GLY A 181 -3.18 -20.23 -0.65
N LEU A 182 -2.97 -19.92 -1.94
CA LEU A 182 -3.74 -18.90 -2.66
C LEU A 182 -5.23 -19.28 -2.73
N ARG A 183 -5.53 -20.54 -3.10
CA ARG A 183 -6.90 -21.05 -3.26
C ARG A 183 -7.75 -20.91 -2.01
N ILE A 184 -7.17 -21.18 -0.84
CA ILE A 184 -7.88 -21.06 0.43
C ILE A 184 -7.82 -19.64 1.03
N GLY A 185 -7.25 -18.68 0.30
CA GLY A 185 -7.16 -17.28 0.73
C GLY A 185 -6.21 -17.05 1.89
N ARG A 186 -5.20 -17.92 2.07
CA ARG A 186 -4.16 -17.82 3.11
C ARG A 186 -2.83 -17.32 2.56
N ALA A 187 -2.74 -17.03 1.27
CA ALA A 187 -1.58 -16.39 0.69
C ALA A 187 -1.91 -15.43 -0.44
N ASP A 188 -0.95 -14.57 -0.76
CA ASP A 188 -0.84 -13.84 -2.02
C ASP A 188 0.59 -13.86 -2.56
N ILE A 189 0.71 -13.58 -3.85
CA ILE A 189 2.00 -13.45 -4.55
C ILE A 189 2.24 -12.00 -4.93
N VAL A 190 3.48 -11.54 -4.70
CA VAL A 190 4.04 -10.35 -5.33
C VAL A 190 5.24 -10.77 -6.18
N CYS A 191 5.14 -10.65 -7.50
CA CYS A 191 6.20 -11.05 -8.41
C CYS A 191 6.85 -9.85 -9.08
N SER A 192 8.13 -9.57 -8.78
CA SER A 192 8.91 -8.54 -9.48
C SER A 192 9.32 -9.06 -10.86
N VAL A 193 8.48 -8.83 -11.87
CA VAL A 193 8.77 -9.22 -13.26
C VAL A 193 9.63 -8.15 -13.95
N ASP A 194 9.29 -6.88 -13.74
CA ASP A 194 10.03 -5.68 -14.17
C ASP A 194 10.30 -5.55 -15.67
N ALA A 195 9.63 -6.37 -16.50
CA ALA A 195 9.76 -6.35 -17.94
C ALA A 195 8.51 -6.90 -18.65
N GLY A 196 8.14 -6.26 -19.75
CA GLY A 196 7.18 -6.71 -20.75
C GLY A 196 7.81 -7.36 -21.98
N ARG A 197 9.13 -7.19 -22.22
CA ARG A 197 9.85 -7.77 -23.37
C ARG A 197 11.03 -8.62 -22.92
N ALA A 198 11.28 -9.72 -23.64
CA ALA A 198 12.35 -10.68 -23.30
C ALA A 198 13.74 -10.03 -23.26
N GLU A 199 14.00 -9.11 -24.17
CA GLU A 199 15.23 -8.31 -24.22
C GLU A 199 15.48 -7.51 -22.93
N ALA A 200 14.46 -6.80 -22.44
CA ALA A 200 14.56 -6.05 -21.20
C ALA A 200 14.68 -6.99 -19.99
N TYR A 201 13.90 -8.07 -19.96
CA TYR A 201 13.99 -9.07 -18.89
C TYR A 201 15.40 -9.67 -18.82
N LEU A 202 15.98 -10.07 -19.94
CA LEU A 202 17.34 -10.61 -20.00
C LEU A 202 18.37 -9.59 -19.51
N LYS A 203 18.24 -8.32 -19.90
CA LYS A 203 19.11 -7.23 -19.44
C LYS A 203 19.00 -6.98 -17.93
N ILE A 204 17.81 -7.15 -17.36
CA ILE A 204 17.53 -6.83 -15.96
C ILE A 204 17.83 -8.01 -15.05
N LYS A 205 17.45 -9.23 -15.44
CA LYS A 205 17.46 -10.45 -14.61
C LYS A 205 18.63 -11.39 -14.90
N GLU A 206 19.34 -11.15 -16.02
CA GLU A 206 20.45 -11.96 -16.56
C GLU A 206 20.09 -13.41 -16.90
N ARG A 207 18.81 -13.72 -17.07
CA ARG A 207 18.31 -15.04 -17.48
C ARG A 207 17.15 -14.87 -18.44
N ASP A 208 17.01 -15.79 -19.39
CA ASP A 208 15.91 -15.78 -20.35
C ASP A 208 14.73 -16.63 -19.83
N TYR A 209 14.02 -16.10 -18.83
CA TYR A 209 12.89 -16.79 -18.18
C TYR A 209 11.56 -16.02 -18.28
N LEU A 210 11.48 -14.95 -19.07
CA LEU A 210 10.28 -14.11 -19.12
C LEU A 210 9.00 -14.91 -19.42
N GLU A 211 9.04 -15.77 -20.45
CA GLU A 211 7.85 -16.55 -20.83
C GLU A 211 7.48 -17.58 -19.75
N ARG A 212 8.47 -18.17 -19.09
CA ARG A 212 8.25 -19.07 -17.95
C ARG A 212 7.58 -18.34 -16.79
N VAL A 213 8.04 -17.13 -16.47
CA VAL A 213 7.47 -16.31 -15.39
C VAL A 213 6.00 -16.00 -15.69
N TRP A 214 5.67 -15.50 -16.88
CA TRP A 214 4.28 -15.20 -17.22
C TRP A 214 3.40 -16.45 -17.28
N SER A 215 3.92 -17.59 -17.73
CA SER A 215 3.21 -18.88 -17.67
C SER A 215 2.89 -19.29 -16.24
N ASN A 216 3.83 -19.14 -15.31
CA ASN A 216 3.61 -19.46 -13.90
C ASN A 216 2.64 -18.48 -13.24
N LEU A 217 2.75 -17.19 -13.52
CA LEU A 217 1.82 -16.19 -12.98
C LEU A 217 0.39 -16.41 -13.48
N ALA A 218 0.22 -16.78 -14.75
CA ALA A 218 -1.08 -17.18 -15.28
C ALA A 218 -1.64 -18.39 -14.54
N ALA A 219 -0.81 -19.41 -14.32
CA ALA A 219 -1.22 -20.58 -13.54
C ALA A 219 -1.62 -20.23 -12.10
N TYR A 220 -0.88 -19.35 -11.42
CA TYR A 220 -1.23 -18.91 -10.06
C TYR A 220 -2.49 -18.02 -10.01
N ALA A 221 -2.74 -17.22 -11.05
CA ALA A 221 -3.91 -16.34 -11.10
C ALA A 221 -5.24 -17.11 -11.08
N GLU A 222 -5.24 -18.37 -11.56
CA GLU A 222 -6.39 -19.29 -11.45
C GLU A 222 -6.66 -19.76 -10.00
N TYR A 223 -5.68 -19.61 -9.10
CA TYR A 223 -5.79 -20.06 -7.71
C TYR A 223 -6.10 -18.90 -6.76
N GLY A 224 -5.65 -17.68 -7.04
CA GLY A 224 -5.96 -16.56 -6.17
C GLY A 224 -5.16 -15.30 -6.46
N LEU A 225 -4.83 -14.57 -5.39
CA LEU A 225 -4.32 -13.21 -5.49
C LEU A 225 -2.86 -13.19 -5.98
N VAL A 226 -2.67 -12.73 -7.21
CA VAL A 226 -1.36 -12.48 -7.81
C VAL A 226 -1.21 -11.00 -8.14
N THR A 227 -0.05 -10.45 -7.79
CA THR A 227 0.35 -9.08 -8.09
C THR A 227 1.65 -9.09 -8.90
N ALA A 228 1.64 -8.51 -10.10
CA ALA A 228 2.85 -8.28 -10.87
C ALA A 228 3.44 -6.91 -10.53
N LYS A 229 4.70 -6.90 -10.11
CA LYS A 229 5.44 -5.69 -9.74
C LYS A 229 6.34 -5.22 -10.88
N TYR A 230 6.37 -3.90 -11.07
CA TYR A 230 7.18 -3.18 -12.03
C TYR A 230 8.00 -2.09 -11.32
N ILE A 231 9.29 -2.33 -11.11
CA ILE A 231 10.23 -1.36 -10.56
C ILE A 231 10.81 -0.54 -11.72
N PHE A 232 10.54 0.77 -11.72
CA PHE A 232 11.08 1.67 -12.73
C PHE A 232 12.60 1.83 -12.54
N ILE A 233 13.35 1.41 -13.55
CA ILE A 233 14.81 1.54 -13.64
C ILE A 233 15.21 1.98 -15.06
N PRO A 234 16.43 2.51 -15.26
CA PRO A 234 16.86 2.99 -16.59
C PRO A 234 16.69 1.95 -17.71
N GLN A 235 16.80 0.66 -17.40
CA GLN A 235 16.74 -0.46 -18.34
C GLN A 235 15.32 -0.75 -18.87
N ASN A 236 14.25 -0.36 -18.15
CA ASN A 236 12.85 -0.61 -18.53
C ASN A 236 12.00 0.67 -18.67
N SER A 237 12.62 1.85 -18.67
CA SER A 237 11.92 3.13 -18.69
C SER A 237 11.50 3.59 -20.10
N SER A 238 10.74 2.76 -20.83
CA SER A 238 10.17 3.13 -22.14
C SER A 238 8.68 2.82 -22.26
N LYS A 239 7.94 3.62 -23.04
CA LYS A 239 6.52 3.39 -23.34
C LYS A 239 6.27 1.99 -23.90
N LYS A 240 7.11 1.52 -24.83
CA LYS A 240 6.97 0.20 -25.47
C LYS A 240 7.11 -0.93 -24.45
N GLU A 241 8.04 -0.79 -23.50
CA GLU A 241 8.27 -1.78 -22.46
C GLU A 241 7.09 -1.86 -21.49
N LEU A 242 6.64 -0.69 -21.02
CA LEU A 242 5.53 -0.57 -20.09
C LEU A 242 4.24 -1.14 -20.69
N LEU A 243 3.86 -0.73 -21.90
CA LEU A 243 2.67 -1.26 -22.56
C LEU A 243 2.75 -2.78 -22.79
N ALA A 244 3.94 -3.31 -23.13
CA ALA A 244 4.12 -4.75 -23.26
C ALA A 244 3.90 -5.48 -21.93
N PHE A 245 4.33 -4.90 -20.81
CA PHE A 245 4.13 -5.47 -19.48
C PHE A 245 2.63 -5.53 -19.11
N PHE A 246 1.90 -4.43 -19.29
CA PHE A 246 0.46 -4.38 -19.00
C PHE A 246 -0.35 -5.34 -19.87
N ASN A 247 -0.02 -5.44 -21.16
CA ASN A 247 -0.66 -6.42 -22.06
C ASN A 247 -0.42 -7.87 -21.61
N ARG A 248 0.80 -8.19 -21.14
CA ARG A 248 1.10 -9.52 -20.61
C ARG A 248 0.37 -9.81 -19.30
N ALA A 249 0.29 -8.84 -18.40
CA ALA A 249 -0.48 -8.98 -17.17
C ALA A 249 -1.94 -9.29 -17.46
N ASN A 250 -2.56 -8.52 -18.35
CA ASN A 250 -3.94 -8.75 -18.78
C ASN A 250 -4.12 -10.14 -19.43
N ALA A 251 -3.23 -10.51 -20.36
CA ALA A 251 -3.28 -11.81 -21.03
C ALA A 251 -3.07 -13.00 -20.07
N ALA A 252 -2.32 -12.80 -18.98
CA ALA A 252 -2.09 -13.80 -17.94
C ALA A 252 -3.19 -13.81 -16.85
N GLY A 253 -4.24 -12.97 -16.96
CA GLY A 253 -5.27 -12.85 -15.92
C GLY A 253 -4.79 -12.22 -14.61
N VAL A 254 -3.61 -11.61 -14.59
CA VAL A 254 -3.04 -10.96 -13.40
C VAL A 254 -3.63 -9.56 -13.27
N LYS A 255 -4.63 -9.41 -12.38
CA LYS A 255 -5.39 -8.16 -12.22
C LYS A 255 -4.69 -7.08 -11.41
N ASN A 256 -3.73 -7.43 -10.56
CA ASN A 256 -3.11 -6.48 -9.64
C ASN A 256 -1.69 -6.13 -10.07
N ILE A 257 -1.41 -4.84 -10.14
CA ILE A 257 -0.13 -4.28 -10.54
C ILE A 257 0.37 -3.34 -9.45
N VAL A 258 1.67 -3.45 -9.13
CA VAL A 258 2.37 -2.50 -8.28
C VAL A 258 3.51 -1.89 -9.08
N CYS A 259 3.51 -0.57 -9.23
CA CYS A 259 4.65 0.18 -9.74
C CYS A 259 5.47 0.75 -8.57
N ASP A 260 6.80 0.65 -8.64
CA ASP A 260 7.72 1.14 -7.58
C ASP A 260 8.98 1.72 -8.22
N VAL A 261 9.90 2.22 -7.39
CA VAL A 261 11.26 2.61 -7.79
C VAL A 261 12.30 1.77 -7.07
N ASP A 262 13.55 1.90 -7.50
CA ASP A 262 14.67 1.23 -6.85
C ASP A 262 14.87 1.79 -5.42
N ALA A 263 14.96 0.90 -4.44
CA ALA A 263 15.22 1.23 -3.05
C ALA A 263 16.69 1.55 -2.76
N PHE A 264 17.58 1.34 -3.73
CA PHE A 264 19.03 1.52 -3.61
C PHE A 264 19.59 2.58 -4.55
N SER A 265 18.76 3.15 -5.42
CA SER A 265 19.16 4.18 -6.38
C SER A 265 18.17 5.32 -6.39
N SER A 266 18.70 6.55 -6.32
CA SER A 266 17.93 7.77 -6.60
C SER A 266 17.91 8.11 -8.09
N GLU A 267 18.63 7.37 -8.94
CA GLU A 267 18.62 7.57 -10.38
C GLU A 267 17.45 6.85 -11.04
N TYR A 268 16.61 7.62 -11.73
CA TYR A 268 15.49 7.12 -12.53
C TYR A 268 15.56 7.68 -13.95
N GLY A 269 14.86 7.02 -14.88
CA GLY A 269 14.75 7.50 -16.26
C GLY A 269 14.12 8.90 -16.32
N LYS A 270 14.56 9.73 -17.28
CA LYS A 270 14.16 11.16 -17.46
C LYS A 270 12.66 11.43 -17.70
N ASN A 271 11.78 10.46 -17.47
CA ASN A 271 10.35 10.49 -17.82
C ASN A 271 9.50 9.70 -16.80
N LEU A 272 9.95 9.53 -15.56
CA LEU A 272 9.26 8.70 -14.58
C LEU A 272 7.79 9.09 -14.38
N VAL A 273 7.51 10.38 -14.17
CA VAL A 273 6.14 10.90 -13.98
C VAL A 273 5.24 10.59 -15.19
N SER A 274 5.74 10.76 -16.42
CA SER A 274 4.92 10.49 -17.62
C SER A 274 4.70 9.00 -17.84
N LEU A 275 5.66 8.14 -17.49
CA LEU A 275 5.49 6.69 -17.51
C LEU A 275 4.47 6.21 -16.46
N ILE A 276 4.41 6.85 -15.30
CA ILE A 276 3.39 6.54 -14.29
C ILE A 276 1.99 6.96 -14.76
N SER A 277 1.85 8.16 -15.34
CA SER A 277 0.58 8.58 -15.95
C SER A 277 0.13 7.61 -17.05
N LEU A 278 1.09 7.15 -17.87
CA LEU A 278 0.83 6.11 -18.86
C LEU A 278 0.41 4.77 -18.22
N ALA A 279 1.07 4.36 -17.13
CA ALA A 279 0.72 3.14 -16.40
C ALA A 279 -0.71 3.20 -15.87
N ARG A 280 -1.12 4.34 -15.30
CA ARG A 280 -2.50 4.55 -14.80
C ARG A 280 -3.52 4.46 -15.92
N ASN A 281 -3.30 5.15 -17.03
CA ASN A 281 -4.19 5.12 -18.19
C ASN A 281 -4.30 3.70 -18.77
N GLU A 282 -3.18 2.99 -18.94
CA GLU A 282 -3.22 1.62 -19.48
C GLU A 282 -3.88 0.64 -18.50
N ALA A 283 -3.69 0.81 -17.18
CA ALA A 283 -4.38 0.03 -16.17
C ALA A 283 -5.90 0.21 -16.25
N GLU A 284 -6.37 1.46 -16.29
CA GLU A 284 -7.79 1.80 -16.41
C GLU A 284 -8.40 1.22 -17.68
N LYS A 285 -7.75 1.43 -18.83
CA LYS A 285 -8.16 0.89 -20.12
C LYS A 285 -8.30 -0.63 -20.13
N LEU A 286 -7.43 -1.33 -19.40
CA LEU A 286 -7.43 -2.80 -19.32
C LEU A 286 -8.26 -3.34 -18.14
N GLY A 287 -8.84 -2.46 -17.30
CA GLY A 287 -9.56 -2.88 -16.10
C GLY A 287 -8.66 -3.53 -15.04
N LEU A 288 -7.40 -3.12 -14.94
CA LEU A 288 -6.42 -3.63 -13.99
C LEU A 288 -6.31 -2.72 -12.77
N ASN A 289 -6.10 -3.32 -11.60
CA ASN A 289 -5.86 -2.60 -10.36
C ASN A 289 -4.40 -2.16 -10.30
N LEU A 290 -4.14 -0.86 -10.36
CA LEU A 290 -2.80 -0.31 -10.22
C LEU A 290 -2.62 0.38 -8.88
N SER A 291 -1.54 0.05 -8.20
CA SER A 291 -1.01 0.82 -7.07
C SER A 291 0.41 1.29 -7.38
N VAL A 292 0.79 2.40 -6.75
CA VAL A 292 2.13 2.99 -6.89
C VAL A 292 2.75 3.12 -5.50
N GLY A 293 3.98 2.63 -5.37
CA GLY A 293 4.75 2.67 -4.13
C GLY A 293 5.41 1.34 -3.82
N GLY A 294 6.20 1.34 -2.76
CA GLY A 294 6.81 0.14 -2.21
C GLY A 294 8.02 0.44 -1.37
N CYS A 295 8.92 -0.55 -1.27
CA CYS A 295 10.18 -0.38 -0.56
C CYS A 295 10.98 0.78 -1.17
N GLY A 296 10.93 0.96 -2.49
CA GLY A 296 11.60 2.07 -3.16
C GLY A 296 11.12 3.43 -2.71
N VAL A 297 9.81 3.67 -2.83
CA VAL A 297 9.20 4.94 -2.40
C VAL A 297 9.35 5.15 -0.89
N ALA A 298 9.21 4.11 -0.07
CA ALA A 298 9.40 4.20 1.37
C ALA A 298 10.85 4.53 1.76
N SER A 299 11.83 4.11 0.96
CA SER A 299 13.25 4.40 1.17
C SER A 299 13.59 5.88 0.97
N PHE A 300 12.88 6.54 0.05
CA PHE A 300 13.16 7.91 -0.40
C PHE A 300 11.85 8.69 -0.63
N PRO A 301 11.05 8.98 0.41
CA PRO A 301 9.74 9.65 0.27
C PRO A 301 9.83 11.06 -0.35
N GLU A 302 11.01 11.67 -0.34
CA GLU A 302 11.27 12.96 -0.96
C GLU A 302 11.38 12.90 -2.49
N ASN A 303 11.43 11.71 -3.08
CA ASN A 303 11.49 11.52 -4.52
C ASN A 303 10.17 11.93 -5.21
N GLU A 304 10.20 12.10 -6.53
CA GLU A 304 9.03 12.57 -7.32
C GLU A 304 7.77 11.73 -7.10
N LEU A 305 7.95 10.43 -6.84
CA LEU A 305 6.87 9.51 -6.50
C LEU A 305 6.32 9.76 -5.10
N GLY A 306 7.20 9.91 -4.11
CA GLY A 306 6.86 10.12 -2.71
C GLY A 306 6.17 11.46 -2.44
N ARG A 307 6.54 12.52 -3.19
CA ARG A 307 5.86 13.83 -3.13
C ARG A 307 4.42 13.80 -3.66
N LYS A 308 4.13 12.89 -4.59
CA LYS A 308 2.79 12.70 -5.18
C LYS A 308 2.05 11.50 -4.56
N SER A 309 2.61 10.86 -3.53
CA SER A 309 2.06 9.68 -2.88
C SER A 309 1.66 9.94 -1.41
N LYS A 310 1.10 11.11 -1.09
CA LYS A 310 0.29 11.26 0.12
C LYS A 310 -0.95 10.36 -0.03
N GLY A 311 -0.79 9.08 0.28
CA GLY A 311 -1.73 8.00 -0.03
C GLY A 311 -1.10 6.67 -0.47
N GLY A 312 0.23 6.60 -0.58
CA GLY A 312 0.93 5.40 -1.05
C GLY A 312 1.40 4.47 0.06
N PHE A 313 0.93 3.22 -0.02
CA PHE A 313 1.63 2.02 0.46
C PHE A 313 1.32 1.49 1.87
N LEU A 314 0.12 0.95 2.06
CA LEU A 314 -0.06 -0.17 3.01
C LEU A 314 -0.95 -1.31 2.52
N SER A 315 -1.67 -1.25 1.39
CA SER A 315 -2.61 -2.34 1.06
C SER A 315 -1.98 -3.65 0.58
N SER A 316 -0.71 -3.69 0.13
CA SER A 316 -0.08 -4.90 -0.41
C SER A 316 0.91 -5.60 0.55
N PHE A 317 1.44 -4.91 1.56
CA PHE A 317 2.20 -5.52 2.67
C PHE A 317 1.39 -5.58 3.99
N GLN A 318 0.28 -4.82 4.05
CA GLN A 318 -0.79 -4.98 5.01
C GLN A 318 -2.10 -5.07 4.20
N ILE A 319 -2.36 -6.22 3.57
CA ILE A 319 -3.74 -6.54 3.22
C ILE A 319 -4.49 -6.66 4.54
N LYS A 320 -5.05 -5.53 5.03
CA LYS A 320 -6.23 -5.55 5.89
C LYS A 320 -7.35 -6.13 5.05
N ARG A 321 -7.42 -7.45 4.91
CA ARG A 321 -8.70 -8.11 4.74
C ARG A 321 -9.41 -7.93 6.07
N LYS A 322 -10.46 -7.10 6.02
CA LYS A 322 -11.47 -6.94 7.06
C LYS A 322 -11.74 -8.29 7.71
N LEU A 323 -11.54 -8.33 9.02
CA LEU A 323 -12.24 -9.15 9.99
C LEU A 323 -13.75 -9.17 9.71
N ALA A 324 -14.19 -9.91 8.70
CA ALA A 324 -15.60 -10.18 8.41
C ALA A 324 -16.07 -11.51 9.04
N PHE A 325 -15.31 -12.05 10.01
CA PHE A 325 -15.67 -13.32 10.66
C PHE A 325 -15.67 -13.29 12.20
N LEU A 326 -15.46 -12.14 12.87
CA LEU A 326 -15.26 -12.12 14.34
C LEU A 326 -15.89 -10.94 15.11
N LYS A 327 -16.96 -10.31 14.60
CA LYS A 327 -17.65 -9.22 15.31
C LYS A 327 -19.16 -9.42 15.44
N GLU A 328 -19.58 -10.62 15.84
CA GLU A 328 -20.95 -10.87 16.30
C GLU A 328 -21.09 -10.83 17.84
N SER A 329 -20.24 -10.06 18.52
CA SER A 329 -20.35 -9.92 19.98
C SER A 329 -19.58 -8.71 20.48
N PHE A 330 -20.24 -7.55 20.54
CA PHE A 330 -20.47 -6.80 21.79
C PHE A 330 -21.06 -5.42 21.47
N LYS A 331 -22.34 -5.26 21.79
CA LYS A 331 -23.01 -3.98 21.98
C LYS A 331 -22.41 -3.25 23.18
N LEU A 332 -22.39 -1.91 23.18
CA LEU A 332 -23.30 -1.02 23.95
C LEU A 332 -22.66 0.37 24.28
N ARG A 333 -23.36 1.44 23.86
CA ARG A 333 -23.62 2.76 24.51
C ARG A 333 -22.49 3.80 24.67
N LEU A 334 -22.67 4.99 24.04
CA LEU A 334 -23.19 6.28 24.58
C LEU A 334 -22.17 6.96 25.52
N SER A 335 -21.87 8.26 25.51
CA SER A 335 -22.55 9.49 25.09
C SER A 335 -21.64 10.68 25.47
N GLY A 336 -21.74 11.84 24.81
CA GLY A 336 -21.40 13.13 25.45
C GLY A 336 -20.69 14.18 24.60
N GLU A 337 -21.45 15.22 24.26
CA GLU A 337 -21.16 16.54 23.69
C GLU A 337 -19.89 17.26 24.19
N LEU A 338 -19.20 18.04 23.32
CA LEU A 338 -19.06 19.50 23.44
C LEU A 338 -18.19 20.17 22.35
N GLU A 339 -18.57 21.43 22.08
CA GLU A 339 -18.18 22.46 21.12
C GLU A 339 -16.68 22.71 20.87
N LEU A 340 -16.34 23.15 19.64
CA LEU A 340 -15.01 23.63 19.26
C LEU A 340 -15.01 25.12 18.91
N GLN A 341 -14.15 25.86 19.63
CA GLN A 341 -13.74 27.24 19.32
C GLN A 341 -12.50 27.23 18.43
N GLY A 342 -12.50 28.10 17.41
CA GLY A 342 -11.51 28.15 16.36
C GLY A 342 -10.12 28.66 16.72
N GLY A 343 -9.16 28.40 15.82
CA GLY A 343 -7.80 28.91 15.94
C GLY A 343 -6.85 28.61 14.77
N LYS A 344 -6.85 29.51 13.78
CA LYS A 344 -5.72 30.09 12.99
C LYS A 344 -4.80 29.19 12.14
N THR A 345 -4.76 29.56 10.86
CA THR A 345 -4.00 29.03 9.72
C THR A 345 -2.50 29.37 9.72
N ASN A 346 -1.69 28.45 9.17
CA ASN A 346 -0.21 28.51 9.09
C ASN A 346 0.26 29.01 7.69
N PRO A 347 1.31 29.86 7.55
CA PRO A 347 1.64 30.56 6.30
C PRO A 347 2.29 29.74 5.17
N GLU A 348 2.60 28.45 5.36
CA GLU A 348 3.22 27.60 4.31
C GLU A 348 2.22 27.07 3.26
N TRP A 349 0.94 27.40 3.39
CA TRP A 349 -0.18 26.87 2.58
C TRP A 349 -0.37 27.60 1.24
N GLN A 350 0.33 28.70 0.98
CA GLN A 350 -0.01 29.62 -0.13
C GLN A 350 0.54 29.26 -1.52
N SER A 351 1.42 28.25 -1.66
CA SER A 351 2.05 27.96 -2.97
C SER A 351 1.39 26.82 -3.77
N GLY A 352 0.73 25.86 -3.11
CA GLY A 352 -0.03 24.78 -3.76
C GLY A 352 -1.45 25.17 -4.18
N ILE A 353 -2.06 26.10 -3.44
CA ILE A 353 -3.42 26.60 -3.68
C ILE A 353 -3.54 27.32 -5.04
N LYS A 354 -2.49 28.00 -5.51
CA LYS A 354 -2.57 28.84 -6.72
C LYS A 354 -2.80 28.08 -8.04
N ASP A 355 -2.33 26.84 -8.14
CA ASP A 355 -2.48 26.05 -9.38
C ASP A 355 -3.86 25.36 -9.45
N GLU A 356 -4.42 24.96 -8.30
CA GLU A 356 -5.73 24.29 -8.22
C GLU A 356 -6.89 25.29 -8.33
N THR A 357 -6.80 26.40 -7.62
CA THR A 357 -7.72 27.55 -7.73
C THR A 357 -7.84 28.00 -9.20
N ALA A 358 -6.73 28.09 -9.93
CA ALA A 358 -6.72 28.47 -11.35
C ALA A 358 -7.35 27.42 -12.27
N PHE A 359 -7.18 26.12 -11.98
CA PHE A 359 -7.86 25.06 -12.71
C PHE A 359 -9.37 25.11 -12.49
N TRP A 360 -9.84 25.22 -11.25
CA TRP A 360 -11.26 25.25 -10.94
C TRP A 360 -11.96 26.49 -11.50
N GLU A 361 -11.28 27.65 -11.50
CA GLU A 361 -11.79 28.84 -12.18
C GLU A 361 -11.95 28.61 -13.70
N ALA A 362 -10.93 28.03 -14.35
CA ALA A 362 -11.00 27.70 -15.76
C ALA A 362 -12.09 26.65 -16.08
N TRP A 363 -12.26 25.67 -15.19
CA TRP A 363 -13.27 24.62 -15.32
C TRP A 363 -14.69 25.17 -15.17
N ILE A 364 -14.93 26.03 -14.17
CA ILE A 364 -16.22 26.71 -13.96
C ILE A 364 -16.54 27.64 -15.13
N LYS A 365 -15.58 28.49 -15.52
CA LYS A 365 -15.72 29.39 -16.67
C LYS A 365 -16.02 28.64 -17.97
N GLY A 366 -15.29 27.53 -18.18
CA GLY A 366 -15.43 26.66 -19.34
C GLY A 366 -16.60 25.69 -19.26
N LYS A 367 -17.44 25.75 -18.20
CA LYS A 367 -18.53 24.82 -17.93
C LYS A 367 -18.13 23.35 -18.14
N GLY A 368 -17.00 22.97 -17.54
CA GLY A 368 -16.44 21.62 -17.62
C GLY A 368 -15.25 21.46 -18.53
N LEU A 369 -14.92 22.44 -19.39
CA LEU A 369 -13.88 22.33 -20.42
C LEU A 369 -14.11 21.08 -21.30
N GLU A 370 -13.20 20.12 -21.31
CA GLU A 370 -13.37 18.85 -22.02
C GLU A 370 -14.35 17.88 -21.33
N TRP A 371 -14.77 18.17 -20.10
CA TRP A 371 -15.72 17.40 -19.28
C TRP A 371 -17.07 18.12 -19.08
N SER A 372 -17.64 18.65 -20.16
CA SER A 372 -18.93 19.35 -20.09
C SER A 372 -20.07 18.49 -19.52
N ASP A 373 -20.06 17.17 -19.77
CA ASP A 373 -21.04 16.23 -19.19
C ASP A 373 -20.91 16.10 -17.67
N ASP A 374 -19.68 16.14 -17.13
CA ASP A 374 -19.41 16.11 -15.68
C ASP A 374 -19.90 17.41 -15.02
N PHE A 375 -19.67 18.56 -15.67
CA PHE A 375 -20.22 19.84 -15.21
C PHE A 375 -21.76 19.83 -15.17
N LEU A 376 -22.40 19.37 -16.25
CA LEU A 376 -23.86 19.28 -16.32
C LEU A 376 -24.42 18.34 -15.25
N PHE A 377 -23.78 17.20 -15.02
CA PHE A 377 -24.17 16.27 -13.96
C PHE A 377 -24.08 16.92 -12.57
N ARG A 378 -22.97 17.60 -12.27
CA ARG A 378 -22.75 18.20 -10.95
C ARG A 378 -23.69 19.39 -10.67
N ALA A 379 -23.97 20.18 -11.71
CA ALA A 379 -24.83 21.36 -11.62
C ALA A 379 -26.33 21.04 -11.64
N ALA A 380 -26.74 19.84 -12.04
CA ALA A 380 -28.13 19.43 -12.05
C ALA A 380 -28.61 18.95 -10.67
N SER A 381 -29.83 19.34 -10.28
CA SER A 381 -30.45 18.97 -8.99
C SER A 381 -31.14 17.60 -8.99
N GLY A 382 -31.40 17.02 -10.17
CA GLY A 382 -32.15 15.77 -10.34
C GLY A 382 -31.31 14.57 -10.76
N THR A 383 -30.01 14.59 -10.50
CA THR A 383 -29.13 13.47 -10.86
C THR A 383 -29.27 12.33 -9.87
N GLU A 384 -29.43 11.10 -10.37
CA GLU A 384 -29.48 9.92 -9.51
C GLU A 384 -28.12 9.62 -8.89
N LEU A 385 -28.12 9.08 -7.67
CA LEU A 385 -26.93 8.51 -7.06
C LEU A 385 -26.34 7.44 -7.97
N GLN A 386 -25.02 7.47 -8.10
CA GLN A 386 -24.28 6.47 -8.85
C GLN A 386 -24.45 5.09 -8.19
N GLY A 387 -24.51 4.03 -9.01
CA GLY A 387 -24.74 2.66 -8.51
C GLY A 387 -23.72 2.20 -7.47
N TYR A 388 -22.45 2.58 -7.62
CA TYR A 388 -21.41 2.24 -6.65
C TYR A 388 -21.57 2.98 -5.31
N ILE A 389 -22.30 4.11 -5.27
CA ILE A 389 -22.62 4.82 -4.03
C ILE A 389 -23.79 4.12 -3.33
N THR A 390 -24.84 3.77 -4.07
CA THR A 390 -26.02 3.09 -3.53
C THR A 390 -25.69 1.69 -3.00
N GLU A 391 -24.73 0.98 -3.60
CA GLU A 391 -24.24 -0.32 -3.12
C GLU A 391 -23.47 -0.25 -1.78
N LEU A 392 -22.90 0.92 -1.44
CA LEU A 392 -22.13 1.12 -0.20
C LEU A 392 -22.98 1.67 0.94
N LEU A 393 -24.13 2.26 0.61
CA LEU A 393 -25.09 2.72 1.59
C LEU A 393 -25.79 1.52 2.24
N PRO A 394 -26.08 1.56 3.55
CA PRO A 394 -26.87 0.52 4.19
C PRO A 394 -28.22 0.40 3.48
N GLU A 395 -28.74 -0.82 3.31
CA GLU A 395 -30.12 -1.01 2.82
C GLU A 395 -31.09 -0.34 3.80
N LYS A 396 -31.60 0.83 3.42
CA LYS A 396 -32.59 1.58 4.20
C LYS A 396 -33.96 1.51 3.55
N ASP A 397 -35.01 1.54 4.35
CA ASP A 397 -36.40 1.50 3.88
C ASP A 397 -36.77 2.73 3.03
N ILE A 398 -37.76 2.56 2.14
CA ILE A 398 -38.38 3.69 1.44
C ILE A 398 -38.92 4.67 2.50
N GLY A 399 -38.57 5.94 2.38
CA GLY A 399 -38.88 7.02 3.32
C GLY A 399 -37.77 7.33 4.32
N SER A 400 -36.65 6.60 4.32
CA SER A 400 -35.51 6.87 5.20
C SER A 400 -34.71 8.10 4.77
N ASP A 401 -34.14 8.81 5.74
CA ASP A 401 -33.12 9.83 5.52
C ASP A 401 -31.73 9.18 5.33
N VAL A 402 -31.00 9.65 4.32
CA VAL A 402 -29.65 9.21 3.95
C VAL A 402 -28.72 10.42 4.01
N GLN A 403 -27.67 10.34 4.83
CA GLN A 403 -26.70 11.40 5.04
C GLN A 403 -25.35 11.01 4.46
N ILE A 404 -24.86 11.79 3.49
CA ILE A 404 -23.59 11.55 2.80
C ILE A 404 -22.67 12.74 3.00
N LEU A 405 -21.44 12.48 3.44
CA LEU A 405 -20.36 13.46 3.48
C LEU A 405 -19.51 13.31 2.22
N ASP A 406 -19.35 14.38 1.44
CA ASP A 406 -18.48 14.43 0.27
C ASP A 406 -17.24 15.27 0.62
N VAL A 407 -16.08 14.64 0.69
CA VAL A 407 -14.84 15.26 1.18
C VAL A 407 -13.95 15.65 0.01
N GLY A 408 -13.52 16.91 -0.01
CA GLY A 408 -12.78 17.48 -1.14
C GLY A 408 -13.66 17.56 -2.38
N SER A 409 -14.91 17.99 -2.20
CA SER A 409 -15.94 17.94 -3.24
C SER A 409 -15.66 18.87 -4.42
N GLY A 410 -14.73 19.82 -4.27
CA GLY A 410 -14.53 20.92 -5.20
C GLY A 410 -15.72 21.90 -5.22
N PRO A 411 -15.84 22.73 -6.27
CA PRO A 411 -16.88 23.76 -6.37
C PRO A 411 -18.29 23.18 -6.52
N LEU A 412 -18.43 21.98 -7.11
CA LEU A 412 -19.70 21.28 -7.26
C LEU A 412 -19.52 19.79 -6.96
N THR A 413 -20.30 19.26 -6.02
CA THR A 413 -20.25 17.84 -5.64
C THR A 413 -20.53 16.91 -6.81
N ARG A 414 -19.74 15.82 -6.88
CA ARG A 414 -19.93 14.71 -7.83
C ARG A 414 -21.04 13.76 -7.46
N ILE A 415 -21.56 13.83 -6.25
CA ILE A 415 -22.55 12.87 -5.78
C ILE A 415 -23.91 13.23 -6.40
N GLY A 416 -24.64 12.22 -6.88
CA GLY A 416 -26.03 12.39 -7.32
C GLY A 416 -26.95 12.90 -6.20
N LYS A 417 -28.01 13.62 -6.54
CA LYS A 417 -28.86 14.36 -5.59
C LYS A 417 -30.18 13.61 -5.30
N CYS A 418 -30.48 12.56 -6.05
CA CYS A 418 -31.71 11.77 -5.92
C CYS A 418 -31.41 10.28 -5.72
N TRP A 419 -32.29 9.61 -4.96
CA TRP A 419 -32.33 8.16 -4.84
C TRP A 419 -33.77 7.77 -4.55
N ASP A 420 -34.33 6.93 -5.43
CA ASP A 420 -35.77 6.66 -5.44
C ASP A 420 -36.32 6.27 -4.05
N GLY A 421 -37.42 6.94 -3.70
CA GLY A 421 -38.13 6.74 -2.44
C GLY A 421 -37.39 7.16 -1.16
N ARG A 422 -36.26 7.89 -1.22
CA ARG A 422 -35.47 8.29 -0.03
C ARG A 422 -35.13 9.78 -0.04
N GLN A 423 -34.95 10.35 1.15
CA GLN A 423 -34.47 11.72 1.30
C GLN A 423 -32.95 11.70 1.44
N ILE A 424 -32.24 12.41 0.55
CA ILE A 424 -30.78 12.50 0.62
C ILE A 424 -30.38 13.87 1.14
N THR A 425 -29.52 13.88 2.16
CA THR A 425 -28.77 15.05 2.60
C THR A 425 -27.31 14.83 2.26
N ILE A 426 -26.76 15.69 1.40
CA ILE A 426 -25.34 15.68 1.05
C ILE A 426 -24.67 16.86 1.77
N CYS A 427 -23.54 16.61 2.42
CA CYS A 427 -22.70 17.64 2.99
C CYS A 427 -21.36 17.63 2.22
N PRO A 428 -21.22 18.45 1.17
CA PRO A 428 -19.94 18.63 0.52
C PRO A 428 -19.07 19.56 1.34
N ILE A 429 -17.84 19.14 1.60
CA ILE A 429 -16.84 19.96 2.25
C ILE A 429 -15.59 20.09 1.40
N ASP A 430 -14.98 21.25 1.47
CA ASP A 430 -13.69 21.53 0.83
C ASP A 430 -12.97 22.66 1.55
N ILE A 431 -11.65 22.64 1.60
CA ILE A 431 -10.87 23.72 2.20
C ILE A 431 -10.94 25.00 1.37
N GLU A 432 -11.09 24.88 0.05
CA GLU A 432 -11.18 26.00 -0.89
C GLU A 432 -12.63 26.49 -1.12
N ALA A 433 -13.61 26.02 -0.33
CA ALA A 433 -15.02 26.35 -0.51
C ALA A 433 -15.33 27.86 -0.57
N VAL A 434 -14.62 28.67 0.22
CA VAL A 434 -14.77 30.14 0.19
C VAL A 434 -14.36 30.73 -1.16
N PHE A 435 -13.31 30.17 -1.78
CA PHE A 435 -12.89 30.56 -3.12
C PHE A 435 -13.91 30.07 -4.17
N PHE A 436 -14.40 28.83 -4.03
CA PHE A 436 -15.41 28.29 -4.93
C PHE A 436 -16.72 29.10 -4.92
N ASP A 437 -17.15 29.58 -3.76
CA ASP A 437 -18.30 30.47 -3.65
C ASP A 437 -18.12 31.76 -4.47
N GLN A 438 -16.92 32.33 -4.47
CA GLN A 438 -16.62 33.55 -5.22
C GLN A 438 -16.70 33.32 -6.73
N ILE A 439 -16.09 32.25 -7.24
CA ILE A 439 -16.12 31.95 -8.68
C ILE A 439 -17.52 31.53 -9.14
N LEU A 440 -18.27 30.77 -8.34
CA LEU A 440 -19.64 30.37 -8.69
C LEU A 440 -20.55 31.60 -8.78
N GLN A 441 -20.38 32.56 -7.87
CA GLN A 441 -21.10 33.84 -7.91
C GLN A 441 -20.70 34.68 -9.12
N GLU A 442 -19.41 34.74 -9.47
CA GLU A 442 -18.92 35.49 -10.64
C GLU A 442 -19.52 34.97 -11.96
N TYR A 443 -19.71 33.66 -12.07
CA TYR A 443 -20.26 33.02 -13.28
C TYR A 443 -21.75 32.71 -13.20
N ASP A 444 -22.49 33.26 -12.23
CA ASP A 444 -23.94 33.08 -12.02
C ASP A 444 -24.37 31.59 -11.94
N ILE A 445 -23.54 30.74 -11.33
CA ILE A 445 -23.84 29.32 -11.13
C ILE A 445 -24.33 29.11 -9.71
N VAL A 446 -25.55 28.61 -9.56
CA VAL A 446 -26.11 28.22 -8.27
C VAL A 446 -25.92 26.72 -8.06
N PRO A 447 -25.10 26.29 -7.09
CA PRO A 447 -24.91 24.88 -6.81
C PRO A 447 -26.20 24.26 -6.22
N PRO A 448 -26.63 23.07 -6.67
CA PRO A 448 -27.78 22.37 -6.05
C PRO A 448 -27.56 22.06 -4.58
N VAL A 449 -26.32 21.72 -4.23
CA VAL A 449 -25.86 21.52 -2.85
C VAL A 449 -24.56 22.30 -2.69
N LYS A 450 -24.56 23.26 -1.78
CA LYS A 450 -23.44 24.17 -1.58
C LYS A 450 -22.29 23.48 -0.84
N THR A 451 -21.08 23.57 -1.39
CA THR A 451 -19.85 23.14 -0.71
C THR A 451 -19.55 24.07 0.47
N VAL A 452 -19.19 23.48 1.62
CA VAL A 452 -18.89 24.21 2.86
C VAL A 452 -17.40 24.13 3.17
N ALA A 453 -16.85 25.20 3.76
CA ALA A 453 -15.46 25.21 4.19
C ALA A 453 -15.22 24.17 5.28
N GLY A 454 -14.27 23.26 5.06
CA GLY A 454 -13.90 22.23 6.03
C GLY A 454 -12.58 21.55 5.71
N GLU A 455 -11.75 21.36 6.73
CA GLU A 455 -10.49 20.63 6.61
C GLU A 455 -10.73 19.14 6.91
N VAL A 456 -10.21 18.26 6.05
CA VAL A 456 -10.42 16.81 6.15
C VAL A 456 -9.90 16.26 7.48
N GLU A 457 -8.75 16.78 7.91
CA GLU A 457 -8.07 16.45 9.16
C GLU A 457 -8.89 16.83 10.41
N HIS A 458 -9.82 17.77 10.25
CA HIS A 458 -10.70 18.29 11.29
C HIS A 458 -12.15 17.81 11.10
N LEU A 459 -12.40 16.78 10.29
CA LEU A 459 -13.76 16.23 10.13
C LEU A 459 -14.39 15.75 11.45
N SER A 460 -13.59 15.16 12.34
CA SER A 460 -14.03 14.75 13.68
C SER A 460 -14.36 15.92 14.61
N GLU A 461 -13.97 17.13 14.23
CA GLU A 461 -14.26 18.38 14.93
C GLU A 461 -15.54 19.04 14.38
N LEU A 462 -15.84 18.82 13.10
CA LEU A 462 -16.99 19.38 12.41
C LEU A 462 -18.25 18.52 12.54
N PHE A 463 -18.09 17.20 12.66
CA PHE A 463 -19.20 16.25 12.69
C PHE A 463 -19.04 15.21 13.79
N ALA A 464 -20.18 14.80 14.37
CA ALA A 464 -20.19 13.73 15.34
C ALA A 464 -19.74 12.39 14.71
N VAL A 465 -19.18 11.50 15.54
CA VAL A 465 -18.90 10.13 15.12
C VAL A 465 -20.22 9.44 14.72
N ASP A 466 -20.18 8.64 13.65
CA ASP A 466 -21.34 7.95 13.06
C ASP A 466 -22.48 8.87 12.61
N PHE A 467 -22.17 10.13 12.27
CA PHE A 467 -23.16 11.11 11.78
C PHE A 467 -23.58 10.90 10.32
N PHE A 468 -22.73 10.33 9.47
CA PHE A 468 -23.03 10.08 8.07
C PHE A 468 -23.16 8.57 7.80
N ASP A 469 -24.09 8.20 6.92
CA ASP A 469 -24.25 6.84 6.44
C ASP A 469 -23.13 6.42 5.49
N LEU A 470 -22.57 7.41 4.78
CA LEU A 470 -21.44 7.24 3.89
C LEU A 470 -20.56 8.48 3.92
N VAL A 471 -19.25 8.25 4.00
CA VAL A 471 -18.23 9.27 3.72
C VAL A 471 -17.59 8.93 2.39
N PHE A 472 -17.76 9.81 1.42
CA PHE A 472 -17.22 9.70 0.08
C PHE A 472 -16.07 10.69 -0.08
N ALA A 473 -14.97 10.25 -0.68
CA ALA A 473 -13.80 11.09 -0.92
C ALA A 473 -13.13 10.66 -2.22
N GLU A 474 -13.18 11.52 -3.22
CA GLU A 474 -12.60 11.27 -4.54
C GLU A 474 -11.88 12.54 -5.01
N ASN A 475 -10.54 12.48 -5.06
CA ASN A 475 -9.63 13.60 -5.36
C ASN A 475 -9.30 14.56 -4.20
N LEU A 476 -8.91 14.01 -3.03
CA LEU A 476 -8.24 14.82 -2.00
C LEU A 476 -6.82 15.18 -2.48
N LEU A 477 -6.63 16.39 -2.99
CA LEU A 477 -5.34 16.87 -3.51
C LEU A 477 -4.39 17.43 -2.42
N HIS A 478 -4.80 17.46 -1.14
CA HIS A 478 -4.02 18.04 -0.04
C HIS A 478 -3.76 17.08 1.12
#